data_AF-A0A257VRW1-F1
#
_entry.id   AF-A0A257VRW1-F1
#
_cell.length_a   1.000
_cell.length_b   1.000
_cell.length_c   1.000
_cell.angle_alpha   90.00
_cell.angle_beta   90.00
_cell.angle_gamma   90.00
#
_symmetry.space_group_name_H-M   'P 1'
#
loop_
_entity.id
_entity.type
_entity.pdbx_description
1 polymer ?
#
loop_
_entity_poly.entity_id
_entity_poly.type
_entity_poly.pdbx_seq_one_letter_code
_entity_poly.pdbx_strand_id
1 'polypeptide(L)'
;MIRPSSLIRIGLPALLFCAALSTAPSLAAADKTKRVDLGSGLNLELVNIPPGEFMMGSTPAEKAWATGIEGGAQPGTVRESYEGEQPRLMRVKDAFWMGRTEVSVGQFRRFVDETKYVSDAEKPGGETQVFDPKWDGYHLTTKAVHPWISLAGKSWRDPNWGFPNLNVYPVVCVSYNDMRAFCQWLTEKESKAGRLPAGLEYRLPTEAEWEYACRDGSKESQSFWWGNEIEDGQGRLNISS
;
A
#
# COMPACT_ATOMS: atom_id res chain seq x y z
N MET A 1 57.36 42.00 30.51
CA MET A 1 57.33 41.19 29.27
C MET A 1 57.56 39.74 29.67
N ILE A 2 56.60 38.87 29.31
CA ILE A 2 56.64 37.40 29.34
C ILE A 2 56.58 36.73 30.74
N ARG A 3 55.40 36.22 31.10
CA ARG A 3 55.20 35.14 32.08
C ARG A 3 55.03 33.82 31.32
N PRO A 4 55.63 32.72 31.81
CA PRO A 4 54.98 31.42 31.84
C PRO A 4 54.82 31.02 33.32
N SER A 5 53.69 30.47 33.76
CA SER A 5 53.37 29.07 33.55
C SER A 5 52.14 28.75 34.41
N SER A 6 51.22 27.92 33.90
CA SER A 6 50.46 26.93 34.68
C SER A 6 49.72 26.02 33.70
N LEU A 7 49.90 24.73 33.93
CA LEU A 7 49.43 23.56 33.17
C LEU A 7 47.91 23.37 33.26
N ILE A 8 47.29 22.82 32.19
CA ILE A 8 46.31 21.73 32.26
C ILE A 8 46.50 20.82 31.02
N ARG A 9 46.52 19.50 31.24
CA ARG A 9 46.68 18.42 30.23
C ARG A 9 45.31 17.84 29.80
N ILE A 10 45.37 16.93 28.83
CA ILE A 10 44.38 15.95 28.31
C ILE A 10 43.82 16.42 26.96
N GLY A 11 43.88 15.73 25.83
CA GLY A 11 44.35 14.41 25.41
C GLY A 11 43.87 14.22 23.96
N LEU A 12 44.74 13.73 23.06
CA LEU A 12 44.44 13.32 21.67
C LEU A 12 43.36 12.22 21.64
N PRO A 13 42.63 11.91 20.53
CA PRO A 13 42.95 12.30 19.15
C PRO A 13 41.78 12.79 18.27
N ALA A 14 42.18 13.48 17.21
CA ALA A 14 41.38 13.68 16.02
C ALA A 14 41.01 12.34 15.38
N LEU A 15 39.72 12.09 15.22
CA LEU A 15 39.17 11.16 14.24
C LEU A 15 38.12 11.94 13.46
N LEU A 16 38.52 12.39 12.26
CA LEU A 16 37.60 12.78 11.22
C LEU A 16 36.73 11.55 10.90
N PHE A 17 35.53 11.49 11.47
CA PHE A 17 34.46 10.73 10.85
C PHE A 17 33.98 11.56 9.66
N CYS A 18 34.54 11.28 8.48
CA CYS A 18 33.81 11.55 7.24
C CYS A 18 32.52 10.72 7.32
N ALA A 19 31.45 11.33 7.80
CA ALA A 19 30.11 10.87 7.51
C ALA A 19 29.94 11.04 6.00
N ALA A 20 30.33 10.00 5.25
CA ALA A 20 29.75 9.78 3.95
C ALA A 20 28.26 9.61 4.23
N LEU A 21 27.50 10.70 4.04
CA LEU A 21 26.07 10.64 3.82
C LEU A 21 25.91 9.65 2.66
N SER A 22 25.65 8.39 3.00
CA SER A 22 25.14 7.43 2.05
C SER A 22 23.75 7.94 1.72
N THR A 23 23.67 8.85 0.76
CA THR A 23 22.43 9.07 0.02
C THR A 23 22.17 7.74 -0.66
N ALA A 24 21.35 6.91 -0.02
CA ALA A 24 20.72 5.80 -0.72
C ALA A 24 20.09 6.42 -1.98
N PRO A 25 20.31 5.84 -3.17
CA PRO A 25 19.57 6.30 -4.33
C PRO A 25 18.09 6.10 -4.01
N SER A 26 17.37 7.20 -3.78
CA SER A 26 15.91 7.20 -3.86
C SER A 26 15.52 6.57 -5.20
N LEU A 27 14.34 5.94 -5.24
CA LEU A 27 13.71 5.49 -6.48
C LEU A 27 13.54 6.61 -7.53
N ALA A 28 13.92 7.85 -7.22
CA ALA A 28 14.08 9.01 -8.11
C ALA A 28 14.86 8.77 -9.42
N ALA A 29 15.43 7.58 -9.65
CA ALA A 29 16.06 7.19 -10.92
C ALA A 29 15.28 6.09 -11.67
N ALA A 30 14.04 6.38 -12.10
CA ALA A 30 13.47 6.02 -13.42
C ALA A 30 11.95 6.27 -13.46
N ASP A 31 11.54 7.52 -13.68
CA ASP A 31 10.12 7.94 -13.77
C ASP A 31 9.47 7.50 -15.10
N LYS A 32 9.59 6.22 -15.44
CA LYS A 32 8.94 5.65 -16.62
C LYS A 32 7.50 5.34 -16.25
N THR A 33 6.58 6.07 -16.87
CA THR A 33 5.15 5.81 -16.78
C THR A 33 4.63 5.15 -18.06
N LYS A 34 3.66 4.26 -17.93
CA LYS A 34 2.95 3.63 -19.05
C LYS A 34 1.46 3.83 -18.85
N ARG A 35 0.75 4.28 -19.88
CA ARG A 35 -0.72 4.33 -19.88
C ARG A 35 -1.28 3.15 -20.64
N VAL A 36 -2.18 2.42 -20.00
CA VAL A 36 -2.95 1.33 -20.60
C VAL A 36 -4.36 1.86 -20.89
N ASP A 37 -4.71 1.97 -22.17
CA ASP A 37 -6.03 2.41 -22.59
C ASP A 37 -7.05 1.27 -22.43
N LEU A 38 -8.04 1.48 -21.56
CA LEU A 38 -9.13 0.52 -21.33
C LEU A 38 -10.33 0.78 -22.25
N GLY A 39 -10.31 1.86 -23.02
CA GLY A 39 -11.37 2.37 -23.88
C GLY A 39 -12.26 3.39 -23.18
N SER A 40 -13.04 4.13 -23.96
CA SER A 40 -14.01 5.14 -23.47
C SER A 40 -13.37 6.26 -22.61
N GLY A 41 -12.12 6.60 -22.88
CA GLY A 41 -11.36 7.62 -22.14
C GLY A 41 -10.85 7.16 -20.77
N LEU A 42 -11.01 5.88 -20.42
CA LEU A 42 -10.48 5.29 -19.19
C LEU A 42 -9.08 4.76 -19.43
N ASN A 43 -8.15 5.13 -18.54
CA ASN A 43 -6.77 4.68 -18.60
C ASN A 43 -6.36 4.08 -17.25
N LEU A 44 -5.48 3.10 -17.28
CA LEU A 44 -4.72 2.63 -16.12
C LEU A 44 -3.28 3.13 -16.28
N GLU A 45 -2.82 3.97 -15.36
CA GLU A 45 -1.44 4.45 -15.34
C GLU A 45 -0.58 3.51 -14.50
N LEU A 46 0.52 3.06 -15.08
CA LEU A 46 1.52 2.21 -14.44
C LEU A 46 2.81 2.98 -14.27
N VAL A 47 3.49 2.76 -13.15
CA VAL A 47 4.82 3.27 -12.84
C VAL A 47 5.80 2.10 -12.86
N ASN A 48 6.98 2.30 -13.46
CA ASN A 48 8.05 1.32 -13.41
C ASN A 48 8.73 1.34 -12.05
N ILE A 49 8.75 0.21 -11.38
CA ILE A 49 9.44 0.01 -10.11
C ILE A 49 10.75 -0.74 -10.42
N PRO A 50 11.93 -0.12 -10.22
CA PRO A 50 13.22 -0.76 -10.50
C PRO A 50 13.50 -1.88 -9.48
N PRO A 51 14.40 -2.82 -9.80
CA PRO A 51 14.83 -3.82 -8.83
C PRO A 51 15.64 -3.17 -7.71
N GLY A 52 15.59 -3.76 -6.52
CA GLY A 52 16.30 -3.25 -5.37
C GLY A 52 16.12 -4.09 -4.12
N GLU A 53 16.60 -3.53 -3.01
CA GLU A 53 16.57 -4.16 -1.69
C GLU A 53 15.96 -3.20 -0.69
N PHE A 54 15.14 -3.74 0.22
CA PHE A 54 14.49 -2.96 1.27
C PHE A 54 14.31 -3.81 2.53
N MET A 55 13.98 -3.15 3.63
CA MET A 55 13.60 -3.82 4.88
C MET A 55 12.09 -4.02 4.90
N MET A 56 11.66 -5.28 4.93
CA MET A 56 10.24 -5.68 4.94
C MET A 56 9.78 -6.02 6.35
N GLY A 57 8.59 -5.57 6.73
CA GLY A 57 7.95 -5.81 8.01
C GLY A 57 8.21 -4.71 9.04
N SER A 58 7.75 -4.94 10.27
CA SER A 58 7.77 -3.94 11.34
C SER A 58 8.71 -4.29 12.49
N THR A 59 9.36 -3.26 13.02
CA THR A 59 10.07 -3.25 14.29
C THR A 59 9.12 -3.53 15.47
N PRO A 60 9.65 -3.97 16.63
CA PRO A 60 8.84 -4.12 17.83
C PRO A 60 8.13 -2.83 18.27
N ALA A 61 8.75 -1.67 18.03
CA ALA A 61 8.16 -0.37 18.36
C ALA A 61 6.96 -0.05 17.47
N GLU A 62 7.07 -0.26 16.16
CA GLU A 62 5.96 -0.08 15.20
C GLU A 62 4.79 -1.03 15.52
N LYS A 63 5.07 -2.28 15.92
CA LYS A 63 4.02 -3.23 16.35
C LYS A 63 3.33 -2.79 17.64
N ALA A 64 4.09 -2.31 18.62
CA ALA A 64 3.55 -1.82 19.87
C ALA A 64 2.67 -0.57 19.64
N TRP A 65 3.06 0.30 18.72
CA TRP A 65 2.24 1.43 18.30
C TRP A 65 0.96 0.98 17.58
N ALA A 66 1.08 0.06 16.60
CA ALA A 66 -0.05 -0.45 15.82
C ALA A 66 -1.13 -1.13 16.68
N THR A 67 -0.72 -1.79 17.76
CA THR A 67 -1.59 -2.50 18.72
C THR A 67 -2.00 -1.65 19.92
N GLY A 68 -1.48 -0.43 19.98
CA GLY A 68 -1.86 0.59 20.95
C GLY A 68 -3.18 1.28 20.59
N ILE A 69 -3.60 2.20 21.45
CA ILE A 69 -4.85 2.97 21.29
C ILE A 69 -4.87 3.73 19.95
N GLU A 70 -3.72 4.26 19.53
CA GLU A 70 -3.59 5.04 18.30
C GLU A 70 -3.61 4.18 17.03
N GLY A 71 -2.99 2.99 17.07
CA GLY A 71 -2.93 2.10 15.91
C GLY A 71 -4.19 1.27 15.68
N GLY A 72 -5.01 1.07 16.72
CA GLY A 72 -6.35 0.46 16.61
C GLY A 72 -6.37 -1.03 16.25
N ALA A 73 -5.22 -1.69 16.09
CA ALA A 73 -5.16 -3.14 15.93
C ALA A 73 -5.37 -3.82 17.29
N GLN A 74 -6.10 -4.95 17.29
CA GLN A 74 -6.24 -5.75 18.51
C GLN A 74 -4.98 -6.58 18.75
N PRO A 75 -4.35 -6.46 19.94
CA PRO A 75 -3.18 -7.26 20.27
C PRO A 75 -3.52 -8.75 20.42
N GLY A 76 -2.55 -9.62 20.13
CA GLY A 76 -2.69 -11.07 20.27
C GLY A 76 -3.58 -11.73 19.22
N THR A 77 -3.87 -11.05 18.12
CA THR A 77 -4.59 -11.62 16.97
C THR A 77 -3.62 -12.27 15.99
N VAL A 78 -4.12 -13.20 15.16
CA VAL A 78 -3.30 -13.82 14.10
C VAL A 78 -2.70 -12.81 13.12
N ARG A 79 -3.25 -11.59 13.06
CA ARG A 79 -2.74 -10.50 12.23
C ARG A 79 -1.27 -10.17 12.54
N GLU A 80 -0.89 -10.15 13.82
CA GLU A 80 0.49 -9.85 14.25
C GLU A 80 1.49 -10.90 13.77
N SER A 81 1.04 -12.14 13.54
CA SER A 81 1.92 -13.24 13.11
C SER A 81 2.41 -13.10 11.67
N TYR A 82 1.70 -12.34 10.83
CA TYR A 82 2.07 -12.13 9.43
C TYR A 82 3.21 -11.10 9.28
N GLU A 83 3.38 -10.20 10.26
CA GLU A 83 4.39 -9.13 10.27
C GLU A 83 5.83 -9.61 10.61
N GLY A 84 6.01 -10.91 10.86
CA GLY A 84 7.29 -11.50 11.30
C GLY A 84 7.70 -11.08 12.72
N GLU A 85 8.93 -11.36 13.16
CA GLU A 85 9.44 -10.90 14.47
C GLU A 85 10.15 -9.55 14.38
N GLN A 86 10.91 -9.35 13.30
CA GLN A 86 11.75 -8.18 13.04
C GLN A 86 11.75 -7.88 11.53
N PRO A 87 12.05 -6.63 11.11
CA PRO A 87 12.23 -6.30 9.71
C PRO A 87 13.33 -7.16 9.09
N ARG A 88 13.09 -7.66 7.89
CA ARG A 88 14.01 -8.55 7.16
C ARG A 88 14.43 -7.92 5.85
N LEU A 89 15.71 -8.08 5.49
CA LEU A 89 16.20 -7.63 4.19
C LEU A 89 15.58 -8.48 3.08
N MET A 90 14.81 -7.85 2.22
CA MET A 90 14.18 -8.45 1.05
C MET A 90 14.77 -7.88 -0.22
N ARG A 91 14.78 -8.69 -1.28
CA ARG A 91 15.28 -8.30 -2.61
C ARG A 91 14.22 -8.52 -3.68
N VAL A 92 13.83 -7.42 -4.32
CA VAL A 92 13.06 -7.43 -5.57
C VAL A 92 14.06 -7.53 -6.72
N LYS A 93 14.11 -8.70 -7.37
CA LYS A 93 15.16 -9.04 -8.34
C LYS A 93 14.97 -8.36 -9.69
N ASP A 94 13.72 -8.25 -10.11
CA ASP A 94 13.34 -7.79 -11.45
C ASP A 94 12.54 -6.50 -11.35
N ALA A 95 12.70 -5.61 -12.34
CA ALA A 95 11.84 -4.45 -12.46
C ALA A 95 10.41 -4.92 -12.77
N PHE A 96 9.41 -4.26 -12.20
CA PHE A 96 8.00 -4.51 -12.50
C PHE A 96 7.24 -3.21 -12.74
N TRP A 97 5.99 -3.32 -13.16
CA TRP A 97 5.09 -2.19 -13.35
C TRP A 97 3.96 -2.29 -12.35
N MET A 98 3.66 -1.20 -11.64
CA MET A 98 2.59 -1.14 -10.65
C MET A 98 1.61 -0.01 -10.98
N GLY A 99 0.32 -0.23 -10.73
CA GLY A 99 -0.67 0.84 -10.86
C GLY A 99 -0.30 2.03 -9.98
N ARG A 100 -0.35 3.25 -10.55
CA ARG A 100 -0.12 4.49 -9.78
C ARG A 100 -1.18 4.67 -8.70
N THR A 101 -2.41 4.24 -8.99
CA THR A 101 -3.56 4.33 -8.10
C THR A 101 -4.19 2.95 -7.95
N GLU A 102 -5.06 2.80 -6.96
CA GLU A 102 -5.98 1.68 -6.88
C GLU A 102 -6.84 1.59 -8.16
N VAL A 103 -7.35 0.40 -8.44
CA VAL A 103 -8.28 0.19 -9.54
C VAL A 103 -9.55 0.97 -9.27
N SER A 104 -9.95 1.81 -10.21
CA SER A 104 -11.12 2.65 -10.04
C SER A 104 -12.43 1.92 -10.38
N VAL A 105 -13.54 2.42 -9.85
CA VAL A 105 -14.90 1.94 -10.17
C VAL A 105 -15.17 1.99 -11.68
N GLY A 106 -14.67 3.04 -12.36
CA GLY A 106 -14.76 3.16 -13.82
C GLY A 106 -13.99 2.05 -14.55
N GLN A 107 -12.75 1.77 -14.12
CA GLN A 107 -11.91 0.73 -14.71
C GLN A 107 -12.51 -0.67 -14.48
N PHE A 108 -12.98 -0.96 -13.26
CA PHE A 108 -13.63 -2.24 -12.95
C PHE A 108 -14.97 -2.41 -13.69
N ARG A 109 -15.77 -1.34 -13.80
CA ARG A 109 -17.00 -1.35 -14.61
C ARG A 109 -16.70 -1.71 -16.06
N ARG A 110 -15.61 -1.20 -16.64
CA ARG A 110 -15.23 -1.54 -18.01
C ARG A 110 -14.96 -3.04 -18.17
N PHE A 111 -14.27 -3.65 -17.22
CA PHE A 111 -14.07 -5.10 -17.18
C PHE A 111 -15.41 -5.84 -17.14
N VAL A 112 -16.32 -5.46 -16.25
CA VAL A 112 -17.64 -6.10 -16.12
C VAL A 112 -18.48 -5.91 -17.39
N ASP A 113 -18.44 -4.74 -18.02
CA ASP A 113 -19.21 -4.47 -19.23
C ASP A 113 -18.76 -5.33 -20.42
N GLU A 114 -17.45 -5.58 -20.56
CA GLU A 114 -16.89 -6.40 -21.64
C GLU A 114 -17.05 -7.91 -21.39
N THR A 115 -16.92 -8.36 -20.14
CA THR A 115 -16.87 -9.79 -19.79
C THR A 115 -18.19 -10.34 -19.25
N LYS A 116 -19.11 -9.46 -18.87
CA LYS A 116 -20.33 -9.80 -18.11
C LYS A 116 -20.03 -10.49 -16.77
N TYR A 117 -18.88 -10.16 -16.17
CA TYR A 117 -18.46 -10.71 -14.90
C TYR A 117 -19.44 -10.38 -13.77
N VAL A 118 -19.63 -11.35 -12.86
CA VAL A 118 -20.44 -11.23 -11.65
C VAL A 118 -19.51 -11.40 -10.46
N SER A 119 -19.38 -10.37 -9.63
CA SER A 119 -18.44 -10.40 -8.49
C SER A 119 -18.85 -11.40 -7.42
N ASP A 120 -17.92 -11.81 -6.57
CA ASP A 120 -18.22 -12.73 -5.46
C ASP A 120 -19.34 -12.20 -4.54
N ALA A 121 -19.38 -10.88 -4.31
CA ALA A 121 -20.46 -10.22 -3.56
C ALA A 121 -21.83 -10.23 -4.28
N GLU A 122 -21.85 -10.31 -5.62
CA GLU A 122 -23.08 -10.34 -6.43
C GLU A 122 -23.64 -11.77 -6.63
N LYS A 123 -22.85 -12.82 -6.33
CA LYS A 123 -23.27 -14.22 -6.49
C LYS A 123 -24.33 -14.62 -5.44
N PRO A 124 -25.11 -15.70 -5.68
CA PRO A 124 -26.03 -16.22 -4.68
C PRO A 124 -25.32 -16.56 -3.36
N GLY A 125 -25.78 -15.97 -2.26
CA GLY A 125 -25.13 -16.09 -0.95
C GLY A 125 -23.90 -15.19 -0.76
N GLY A 126 -23.61 -14.31 -1.71
CA GLY A 126 -22.58 -13.29 -1.60
C GLY A 126 -22.95 -12.23 -0.58
N GLU A 127 -22.01 -11.96 0.32
CA GLU A 127 -22.07 -10.85 1.26
C GLU A 127 -20.75 -10.08 1.19
N THR A 128 -20.80 -8.82 1.58
CA THR A 128 -19.60 -8.00 1.69
C THR A 128 -19.62 -7.23 3.01
N GLN A 129 -18.43 -6.95 3.53
CA GLN A 129 -18.27 -6.13 4.72
C GLN A 129 -18.47 -4.66 4.32
N VAL A 130 -19.42 -4.01 4.96
CA VAL A 130 -19.73 -2.59 4.75
C VAL A 130 -19.73 -1.84 6.07
N PHE A 131 -19.47 -0.55 6.01
CA PHE A 131 -19.59 0.32 7.16
C PHE A 131 -21.06 0.42 7.58
N ASP A 132 -21.34 0.28 8.88
CA ASP A 132 -22.66 0.46 9.45
C ASP A 132 -22.98 1.96 9.53
N PRO A 133 -23.94 2.47 8.73
CA PRO A 133 -24.30 3.88 8.77
C PRO A 133 -24.92 4.33 10.10
N LYS A 134 -25.30 3.38 10.98
CA LYS A 134 -25.80 3.65 12.33
C LYS A 134 -24.69 3.71 13.38
N TRP A 135 -23.43 3.50 12.98
CA TRP A 135 -22.30 3.59 13.89
C TRP A 135 -22.19 4.99 14.49
N ASP A 136 -22.23 5.07 15.82
CA ASP A 136 -22.22 6.31 16.59
C ASP A 136 -20.89 6.54 17.35
N GLY A 137 -19.88 5.71 17.09
CA GLY A 137 -18.53 5.86 17.61
C GLY A 137 -18.11 4.78 18.60
N TYR A 138 -16.85 4.85 19.04
CA TYR A 138 -16.34 3.96 20.07
C TYR A 138 -16.88 4.35 21.44
N HIS A 139 -17.64 3.44 22.06
CA HIS A 139 -18.06 3.55 23.46
C HIS A 139 -17.07 2.82 24.36
N LEU A 140 -16.93 3.27 25.61
CA LEU A 140 -16.11 2.58 26.61
C LEU A 140 -16.76 1.24 27.00
N THR A 141 -16.49 0.21 26.21
CA THR A 141 -16.99 -1.16 26.39
C THR A 141 -15.84 -2.11 26.73
N THR A 142 -16.15 -3.24 27.38
CA THR A 142 -15.16 -4.29 27.69
C THR A 142 -14.73 -5.10 26.47
N LYS A 143 -15.35 -4.86 25.30
CA LYS A 143 -15.02 -5.45 24.01
C LYS A 143 -14.90 -4.33 22.98
N ALA A 144 -13.86 -4.37 22.16
CA ALA A 144 -13.79 -3.52 20.98
C ALA A 144 -14.87 -3.96 19.97
N VAL A 145 -15.83 -3.07 19.73
CA VAL A 145 -16.86 -3.22 18.69
C VAL A 145 -16.38 -2.43 17.48
N HIS A 146 -16.49 -3.02 16.29
CA HIS A 146 -16.06 -2.39 15.04
C HIS A 146 -17.29 -2.00 14.19
N PRO A 147 -17.20 -0.95 13.36
CA PRO A 147 -18.33 -0.45 12.57
C PRO A 147 -18.70 -1.35 11.38
N TRP A 148 -18.07 -2.51 11.22
CA TRP A 148 -18.22 -3.35 10.03
C TRP A 148 -19.30 -4.41 10.21
N ILE A 149 -20.24 -4.46 9.25
CA ILE A 149 -21.32 -5.44 9.18
C ILE A 149 -21.26 -6.23 7.87
N SER A 150 -21.58 -7.52 7.92
CA SER A 150 -21.80 -8.32 6.72
C SER A 150 -23.20 -8.02 6.18
N LEU A 151 -23.31 -7.58 4.92
CA LEU A 151 -24.60 -7.25 4.33
C LEU A 151 -24.76 -7.90 2.95
N ALA A 152 -25.83 -8.69 2.80
CA ALA A 152 -26.24 -9.28 1.53
C ALA A 152 -26.80 -8.20 0.58
N GLY A 153 -26.59 -8.39 -0.72
CA GLY A 153 -27.09 -7.48 -1.75
C GLY A 153 -26.30 -6.18 -1.93
N LYS A 154 -25.21 -5.99 -1.17
CA LYS A 154 -24.22 -4.94 -1.39
C LYS A 154 -23.07 -5.46 -2.23
N SER A 155 -22.50 -4.59 -3.07
CA SER A 155 -21.43 -4.95 -3.99
C SER A 155 -20.63 -3.72 -4.40
N TRP A 156 -19.65 -3.90 -5.29
CA TRP A 156 -18.88 -2.79 -5.86
C TRP A 156 -19.75 -1.70 -6.54
N ARG A 157 -20.99 -2.02 -6.92
CA ARG A 157 -21.96 -1.06 -7.50
C ARG A 157 -22.63 -0.20 -6.43
N ASP A 158 -23.03 -0.83 -5.33
CA ASP A 158 -23.63 -0.21 -4.15
C ASP A 158 -22.86 -0.69 -2.91
N PRO A 159 -21.77 0.00 -2.55
CA PRO A 159 -20.94 -0.34 -1.40
C PRO A 159 -21.51 0.15 -0.07
N ASN A 160 -22.80 0.55 -0.04
CA ASN A 160 -23.48 1.09 1.15
C ASN A 160 -22.96 2.46 1.61
N TRP A 161 -22.39 3.26 0.71
CA TRP A 161 -21.96 4.62 1.03
C TRP A 161 -23.15 5.58 1.13
N GLY A 162 -23.02 6.58 2.01
CA GLY A 162 -23.94 7.72 2.08
C GLY A 162 -23.71 8.78 0.99
N PHE A 163 -22.78 8.54 0.06
CA PHE A 163 -22.38 9.46 -1.01
C PHE A 163 -22.25 8.75 -2.37
N PRO A 164 -22.24 9.50 -3.49
CA PRO A 164 -22.20 8.91 -4.82
C PRO A 164 -20.94 8.08 -5.09
N ASN A 165 -21.11 6.89 -5.65
CA ASN A 165 -20.02 6.01 -6.07
C ASN A 165 -19.46 6.44 -7.45
N LEU A 166 -18.47 7.34 -7.45
CA LEU A 166 -17.91 7.93 -8.67
C LEU A 166 -16.90 7.03 -9.39
N ASN A 167 -16.78 7.17 -10.71
CA ASN A 167 -15.86 6.36 -11.54
C ASN A 167 -14.37 6.50 -11.19
N VAL A 168 -14.00 7.59 -10.53
CA VAL A 168 -12.61 7.89 -10.13
C VAL A 168 -12.26 7.33 -8.75
N TYR A 169 -13.26 6.89 -7.98
CA TYR A 169 -13.03 6.30 -6.67
C TYR A 169 -12.51 4.88 -6.78
N PRO A 170 -11.74 4.41 -5.78
CA PRO A 170 -11.31 3.02 -5.73
C PRO A 170 -12.51 2.10 -5.71
N VAL A 171 -12.42 1.00 -6.46
CA VAL A 171 -13.43 -0.07 -6.39
C VAL A 171 -13.29 -0.77 -5.04
N VAL A 172 -14.41 -0.93 -4.34
CA VAL A 172 -14.51 -1.62 -3.05
C VAL A 172 -15.51 -2.77 -3.16
N CYS A 173 -15.68 -3.55 -2.08
CA CYS A 173 -16.57 -4.71 -2.06
C CYS A 173 -16.24 -5.74 -3.17
N VAL A 174 -14.96 -5.86 -3.49
CA VAL A 174 -14.39 -6.83 -4.44
C VAL A 174 -13.49 -7.81 -3.69
N SER A 175 -13.53 -9.07 -4.07
CA SER A 175 -12.71 -10.13 -3.48
C SER A 175 -11.33 -10.23 -4.17
N TYR A 176 -10.44 -11.01 -3.56
CA TYR A 176 -9.20 -11.43 -4.22
C TYR A 176 -9.46 -12.11 -5.58
N ASN A 177 -10.51 -12.92 -5.68
CA ASN A 177 -10.85 -13.63 -6.92
C ASN A 177 -11.35 -12.66 -8.00
N ASP A 178 -12.14 -11.66 -7.61
CA ASP A 178 -12.62 -10.61 -8.52
C ASP A 178 -11.43 -9.85 -9.13
N MET A 179 -10.46 -9.48 -8.30
CA MET A 179 -9.27 -8.76 -8.77
C MET A 179 -8.31 -9.64 -9.58
N ARG A 180 -8.20 -10.94 -9.25
CA ARG A 180 -7.50 -11.92 -10.09
C ARG A 180 -8.13 -12.01 -11.48
N ALA A 181 -9.45 -12.08 -11.56
CA ALA A 181 -10.18 -12.12 -12.84
C ALA A 181 -9.98 -10.83 -13.64
N PHE A 182 -10.00 -9.67 -12.98
CA PHE A 182 -9.68 -8.38 -13.60
C PHE A 182 -8.28 -8.37 -14.21
N CYS A 183 -7.26 -8.81 -13.46
CA CYS A 183 -5.88 -8.91 -13.93
C CYS A 183 -5.75 -9.86 -15.13
N GLN A 184 -6.44 -11.01 -15.09
CA GLN A 184 -6.45 -11.95 -16.20
C GLN A 184 -7.08 -11.34 -17.46
N TRP A 185 -8.24 -10.69 -17.34
CA TRP A 185 -8.89 -10.00 -18.46
C TRP A 185 -7.97 -8.95 -19.08
N LEU A 186 -7.28 -8.15 -18.25
CA LEU A 186 -6.38 -7.11 -18.74
C LEU A 186 -5.19 -7.72 -19.51
N THR A 187 -4.65 -8.83 -19.02
CA THR A 187 -3.60 -9.61 -19.68
C THR A 187 -4.06 -10.11 -21.05
N GLU A 188 -5.23 -10.74 -21.12
CA GLU A 188 -5.78 -11.24 -22.37
C GLU A 188 -6.05 -10.11 -23.37
N LYS A 189 -6.59 -8.99 -22.89
CA LYS A 189 -6.91 -7.81 -23.71
C LYS A 189 -5.65 -7.21 -24.34
N GLU A 190 -4.63 -6.94 -23.52
CA GLU A 190 -3.38 -6.33 -24.00
C GLU A 190 -2.54 -7.29 -24.83
N SER A 191 -2.58 -8.60 -24.52
CA SER A 191 -1.93 -9.64 -25.32
C SER A 191 -2.58 -9.75 -26.71
N LYS A 192 -3.91 -9.81 -26.80
CA LYS A 192 -4.65 -9.82 -28.08
C LYS A 192 -4.39 -8.56 -28.90
N ALA A 193 -4.20 -7.42 -28.25
CA ALA A 193 -3.88 -6.16 -28.91
C ALA A 193 -2.39 -6.03 -29.32
N GLY A 194 -1.54 -6.99 -28.97
CA GLY A 194 -0.09 -6.92 -29.25
C GLY A 194 0.65 -5.84 -28.46
N ARG A 195 0.05 -5.27 -27.41
CA ARG A 195 0.62 -4.20 -26.57
C ARG A 195 1.37 -4.73 -25.35
N LEU A 196 1.14 -5.99 -25.01
CA LEU A 196 1.84 -6.70 -23.95
C LEU A 196 2.97 -7.55 -24.56
N PRO A 197 4.25 -7.27 -24.22
CA PRO A 197 5.36 -8.13 -24.61
C PRO A 197 5.14 -9.59 -24.17
N ALA A 198 5.63 -10.54 -24.98
CA ALA A 198 5.55 -11.95 -24.66
C ALA A 198 6.25 -12.25 -23.31
N GLY A 199 5.57 -13.02 -22.44
CA GLY A 199 6.06 -13.38 -21.11
C GLY A 199 5.71 -12.40 -19.99
N LEU A 200 5.03 -11.28 -20.29
CA LEU A 200 4.48 -10.39 -19.27
C LEU A 200 2.99 -10.68 -19.04
N GLU A 201 2.55 -10.50 -17.79
CA GLU A 201 1.15 -10.58 -17.38
C GLU A 201 0.82 -9.48 -16.37
N TYR A 202 -0.45 -9.11 -16.30
CA TYR A 202 -0.99 -8.32 -15.20
C TYR A 202 -1.41 -9.26 -14.09
N ARG A 203 -0.94 -9.00 -12.87
CA ARG A 203 -1.30 -9.75 -11.66
C ARG A 203 -1.33 -8.81 -10.46
N LEU A 204 -1.89 -9.31 -9.36
CA LEU A 204 -1.75 -8.64 -8.07
C LEU A 204 -0.28 -8.63 -7.62
N PRO A 205 0.18 -7.54 -6.98
CA PRO A 205 1.51 -7.51 -6.40
C PRO A 205 1.61 -8.58 -5.31
N THR A 206 2.79 -9.15 -5.16
CA THR A 206 3.12 -9.86 -3.92
C THR A 206 3.22 -8.85 -2.77
N GLU A 207 3.10 -9.33 -1.53
CA GLU A 207 3.26 -8.48 -0.35
C GLU A 207 4.61 -7.75 -0.36
N ALA A 208 5.69 -8.44 -0.74
CA ALA A 208 7.03 -7.85 -0.84
C ALA A 208 7.14 -6.77 -1.94
N GLU A 209 6.50 -6.97 -3.10
CA GLU A 209 6.46 -5.95 -4.16
C GLU A 209 5.64 -4.73 -3.74
N TRP A 210 4.51 -4.97 -3.07
CA TRP A 210 3.64 -3.91 -2.56
C TRP A 210 4.37 -3.06 -1.52
N GLU A 211 4.98 -3.68 -0.51
CA GLU A 211 5.71 -2.95 0.54
C GLU A 211 6.95 -2.24 -0.02
N TYR A 212 7.68 -2.87 -0.97
CA TYR A 212 8.81 -2.23 -1.63
C TYR A 212 8.41 -0.93 -2.36
N ALA A 213 7.29 -0.98 -3.10
CA ALA A 213 6.76 0.18 -3.81
C ALA A 213 6.25 1.25 -2.83
N CYS A 214 5.56 0.85 -1.76
CA CYS A 214 5.09 1.78 -0.74
C CYS A 214 6.22 2.47 0.03
N ARG A 215 7.39 1.83 0.19
CA ARG A 215 8.53 2.39 0.92
C ARG A 215 9.50 3.20 0.03
N ASP A 216 9.17 3.47 -1.23
CA ASP A 216 10.06 4.13 -2.21
C ASP A 216 11.46 3.46 -2.31
N GLY A 217 11.53 2.15 -2.06
CA GLY A 217 12.79 1.41 -2.00
C GLY A 217 13.73 1.84 -0.86
N SER A 218 13.22 2.52 0.16
CA SER A 218 13.99 2.90 1.34
C SER A 218 14.48 1.67 2.12
N LYS A 219 15.74 1.75 2.57
CA LYS A 219 16.34 0.78 3.50
C LYS A 219 16.09 1.14 4.96
N GLU A 220 15.52 2.31 5.22
CA GLU A 220 15.15 2.78 6.55
C GLU A 220 13.73 2.32 6.89
N SER A 221 13.52 1.82 8.10
CA SER A 221 12.17 1.54 8.61
C SER A 221 11.53 2.87 8.99
N GLN A 222 10.64 3.34 8.13
CA GLN A 222 9.76 4.48 8.42
C GLN A 222 8.35 3.97 8.67
N SER A 223 7.64 4.60 9.61
CA SER A 223 6.26 4.21 9.98
C SER A 223 5.28 4.39 8.82
N PHE A 224 5.48 5.41 7.98
CA PHE A 224 4.65 5.73 6.82
C PHE A 224 5.53 5.96 5.58
N TRP A 225 4.92 5.92 4.39
CA TRP A 225 5.64 6.21 3.14
C TRP A 225 6.13 7.66 3.03
N TRP A 226 5.62 8.57 3.87
CA TRP A 226 6.04 9.97 3.95
C TRP A 226 6.96 10.30 5.14
N GLY A 227 7.30 9.33 5.99
CA GLY A 227 8.09 9.55 7.20
C GLY A 227 7.50 8.89 8.44
N ASN A 228 7.82 9.42 9.63
CA ASN A 228 7.45 8.80 10.91
C ASN A 228 6.27 9.48 11.61
N GLU A 229 6.02 10.75 11.31
CA GLU A 229 4.99 11.54 11.99
C GLU A 229 3.66 11.46 11.21
N ILE A 230 2.55 11.25 11.94
CA ILE A 230 1.22 11.12 11.32
C ILE A 230 0.73 12.48 10.79
N GLU A 231 1.16 13.57 11.42
CA GLU A 231 0.83 14.95 11.07
C GLU A 231 1.35 15.33 9.68
N ASP A 232 2.50 14.76 9.27
CA ASP A 232 3.09 14.95 7.95
C ASP A 232 2.30 14.25 6.82
N GLY A 233 1.33 13.41 7.20
CA GLY A 233 0.44 12.66 6.32
C GLY A 233 -0.83 13.40 5.90
N GLN A 234 -1.04 14.65 6.33
CA GLN A 234 -2.24 15.41 5.96
C GLN A 234 -2.39 15.51 4.43
N GLY A 235 -3.53 15.05 3.91
CA GLY A 235 -3.82 14.99 2.46
C GLY A 235 -3.14 13.84 1.70
N ARG A 236 -2.39 12.97 2.39
CA ARG A 236 -1.69 11.79 1.84
C ARG A 236 -2.30 10.47 2.27
N LEU A 237 -3.17 10.51 3.28
CA LEU A 237 -3.93 9.36 3.76
C LEU A 237 -5.06 9.02 2.79
N ASN A 238 -4.94 7.89 2.10
CA ASN A 238 -6.07 7.23 1.46
C ASN A 238 -6.61 6.16 2.42
N ILE A 239 -7.29 6.59 3.49
CA ILE A 239 -7.98 5.64 4.37
C ILE A 239 -9.29 5.23 3.69
N SER A 240 -9.37 3.98 3.22
CA SER A 240 -10.67 3.32 3.09
C SER A 240 -11.22 3.17 4.51
N SER A 241 -12.08 4.10 4.91
CA SER A 241 -12.70 4.11 6.23
C SER A 241 -13.84 3.12 6.32
#